data_AF-S9R6Q0-F1
#
_entry.id   AF-S9R6Q0-F1
#
_cell.length_a   1.000
_cell.length_b   1.000
_cell.length_c   1.000
_cell.angle_alpha   90.00
_cell.angle_beta   90.00
_cell.angle_gamma   90.00
#
_symmetry.space_group_name_H-M   'P 1'
#
loop_
_entity.id
_entity.type
_entity.pdbx_description
1 polymer ?
#
loop_
_entity_poly.entity_id
_entity_poly.type
_entity_poly.pdbx_seq_one_letter_code
_entity_poly.pdbx_strand_id
1 'polypeptide(L)'
;MAQKDMNKRKGGFKFRALPEHAYQGKAKKIKQDLILKAKTKKHFYKTVKPDEYRKKKTEEDTSKPAPKKNHLEKLYEMSEEKRKRKEEMIHQKQKKKEEHERKIHDRIETRKQLSKRTKHGQPVMKNHVSHLLSKVKKEMGS
;
A
#
# COMPACT_ATOMS: atom_id res chain seq x y z
N MET A 1 73.87 -6.76 51.12
CA MET A 1 72.46 -7.19 51.06
C MET A 1 71.57 -6.00 51.41
N ALA A 2 70.73 -5.55 50.49
CA ALA A 2 69.42 -4.95 50.78
C ALA A 2 68.70 -4.80 49.43
N GLN A 3 67.60 -5.53 49.29
CA GLN A 3 66.86 -5.72 48.05
C GLN A 3 65.85 -4.58 47.83
N LYS A 4 65.69 -4.22 46.55
CA LYS A 4 64.45 -3.91 45.82
C LYS A 4 63.37 -3.10 46.55
N ASP A 5 63.07 -1.93 45.99
CA ASP A 5 61.69 -1.44 45.87
C ASP A 5 61.47 -0.79 44.50
N MET A 6 61.23 -1.66 43.51
CA MET A 6 60.70 -1.31 42.20
C MET A 6 59.16 -1.28 42.29
N ASN A 7 58.55 -0.23 41.72
CA ASN A 7 57.11 0.01 41.49
C ASN A 7 56.40 0.98 42.46
N LYS A 8 56.64 2.29 42.30
CA LYS A 8 55.61 3.31 42.55
C LYS A 8 55.07 3.83 41.22
N ARG A 9 54.08 3.12 40.66
CA ARG A 9 53.29 3.66 39.54
C ARG A 9 52.57 4.92 40.03
N LYS A 10 52.86 6.07 39.40
CA LYS A 10 52.20 7.35 39.68
C LYS A 10 50.67 7.15 39.54
N GLY A 11 49.95 7.25 40.65
CA GLY A 11 48.49 7.13 40.66
C GLY A 11 47.88 8.20 39.74
N GLY A 12 47.15 7.76 38.73
CA GLY A 12 46.45 8.65 37.81
C GLY A 12 45.42 9.55 38.51
N PHE A 13 45.06 10.63 37.85
CA PHE A 13 44.07 11.60 38.30
C PHE A 13 42.73 10.89 38.61
N LYS A 14 42.41 10.72 39.90
CA LYS A 14 41.14 10.14 40.34
C LYS A 14 40.08 11.24 40.35
N PHE A 15 39.08 11.15 39.47
CA PHE A 15 37.89 12.00 39.56
C PHE A 15 37.20 11.74 40.91
N ARG A 16 37.25 12.72 41.81
CA ARG A 16 36.44 12.71 43.03
C ARG A 16 35.00 13.01 42.63
N ALA A 17 34.05 12.17 43.03
CA ALA A 17 32.63 12.45 42.87
C ALA A 17 32.33 13.78 43.57
N LEU A 18 31.86 14.76 42.79
CA LEU A 18 31.46 16.06 43.33
C LEU A 18 30.14 15.88 44.10
N PRO A 19 29.91 16.64 45.18
CA PRO A 19 28.65 16.62 45.92
C PRO A 19 27.46 16.90 45.00
N GLU A 20 26.31 16.28 45.26
CA GLU A 20 25.09 16.36 44.45
C GLU A 20 24.61 17.83 44.25
N HIS A 21 24.88 18.69 45.21
CA HIS A 21 24.54 20.11 45.21
C HIS A 21 25.49 21.01 44.38
N ALA A 22 26.63 20.49 43.91
CA ALA A 22 27.64 21.28 43.17
C ALA A 22 27.12 21.86 41.83
N TYR A 23 26.00 21.34 41.33
CA TYR A 23 25.38 21.73 40.07
C TYR A 23 23.95 22.29 40.20
N GLN A 24 23.38 22.37 41.41
CA GLN A 24 21.98 22.79 41.62
C GLN A 24 21.70 24.21 41.06
N GLY A 25 22.65 25.14 41.18
CA GLY A 25 22.55 26.49 40.58
C GLY A 25 22.93 26.56 39.09
N LYS A 26 23.69 25.58 38.59
CA LYS A 26 24.18 25.52 37.19
C LYS A 26 23.20 24.79 36.28
N ALA A 27 22.33 23.93 36.81
CA ALA A 27 21.33 23.18 36.04
C ALA A 27 20.39 24.10 35.25
N LYS A 28 19.95 25.22 35.85
CA LYS A 28 19.12 26.23 35.16
C LYS A 28 19.88 26.87 33.99
N LYS A 29 21.15 27.23 34.18
CA LYS A 29 22.01 27.78 33.12
C LYS A 29 22.27 26.76 32.01
N ILE A 30 22.58 25.51 32.36
CA ILE A 30 22.77 24.41 31.39
C ILE A 30 21.49 24.19 30.57
N LYS A 31 20.30 24.21 31.20
CA LYS A 31 19.02 24.09 30.49
C LYS A 31 18.80 25.27 29.55
N GLN A 32 19.09 26.50 29.99
CA GLN A 32 19.01 27.70 29.15
C GLN A 32 19.97 27.63 27.96
N ASP A 33 21.22 27.20 28.18
CA ASP A 33 22.23 27.02 27.14
C ASP A 33 21.85 25.95 26.13
N LEU A 34 21.28 24.83 26.60
CA LEU A 34 20.76 23.77 25.72
C LEU A 34 19.61 24.28 24.84
N ILE A 35 18.67 25.04 25.41
CA ILE A 35 17.58 25.66 24.66
C ILE A 35 18.13 26.67 23.65
N LEU A 36 19.09 27.51 24.05
CA LEU A 36 19.71 28.50 23.18
C LEU A 36 20.46 27.82 22.02
N LYS A 37 21.23 26.76 22.30
CA LYS A 37 21.89 25.92 21.29
C LYS A 37 20.89 25.28 20.34
N ALA A 38 19.76 24.77 20.85
CA ALA A 38 18.71 24.20 20.01
C ALA A 38 18.07 25.25 19.10
N LYS A 39 17.77 26.45 19.62
CA LYS A 39 17.19 27.57 18.86
C LYS A 39 18.15 28.10 17.79
N THR A 40 19.40 28.33 18.14
CA THR A 40 20.45 28.79 17.21
C THR A 40 20.69 27.76 16.12
N LYS A 41 20.77 26.47 16.47
CA LYS A 41 20.84 25.37 15.50
C LYS A 41 19.64 25.38 14.56
N LYS A 42 18.40 25.45 15.09
CA LYS A 42 17.17 25.53 14.28
C LYS A 42 17.20 26.72 13.32
N HIS A 43 17.61 27.90 13.80
CA HIS A 43 17.72 29.09 12.96
C HIS A 43 18.78 28.92 11.88
N PHE A 44 19.97 28.41 12.22
CA PHE A 44 21.06 28.15 11.29
C PHE A 44 20.62 27.24 10.14
N TYR A 45 19.98 26.10 10.43
CA TYR A 45 19.47 25.22 9.37
C TYR A 45 18.33 25.86 8.58
N LYS A 46 17.48 26.69 9.20
CA LYS A 46 16.41 27.39 8.49
C LYS A 46 16.93 28.46 7.52
N THR A 47 17.99 29.19 7.87
CA THR A 47 18.46 30.34 7.09
C THR A 47 19.71 30.08 6.25
N VAL A 48 20.67 29.31 6.77
CA VAL A 48 21.97 29.06 6.10
C VAL A 48 21.93 27.77 5.28
N LYS A 49 21.08 26.80 5.65
CA LYS A 49 20.95 25.50 4.94
C LYS A 49 19.48 25.11 4.68
N PRO A 50 18.72 25.93 3.94
CA PRO A 50 17.27 25.75 3.77
C PRO A 50 16.91 24.41 3.11
N ASP A 51 17.75 23.88 2.23
CA ASP A 51 17.50 22.61 1.51
C ASP A 51 17.57 21.39 2.42
N GLU A 52 18.52 21.36 3.37
CA GLU A 52 18.61 20.29 4.38
C GLU A 52 17.45 20.37 5.39
N TYR A 53 17.00 21.59 5.73
CA TYR A 53 15.88 21.79 6.65
C TYR A 53 14.54 21.35 6.04
N ARG A 54 14.31 21.63 4.75
CA ARG A 54 13.11 21.19 4.04
C ARG A 54 13.02 19.66 3.96
N LYS A 55 14.12 18.98 3.59
CA LYS A 55 14.17 17.51 3.49
C LYS A 55 13.81 16.81 4.81
N LYS A 56 14.38 17.26 5.93
CA LYS A 56 14.09 16.67 7.26
C LYS A 56 12.65 16.89 7.72
N LYS A 57 12.06 18.06 7.40
CA LYS A 57 10.66 18.33 7.73
C LYS A 57 9.71 17.43 6.95
N THR A 58 9.99 17.16 5.67
CA THR A 58 9.19 16.23 4.86
C THR A 58 9.30 14.79 5.36
N GLU A 59 10.45 14.34 5.87
CA GLU A 59 10.61 12.98 6.42
C GLU A 59 9.91 12.81 7.78
N GLU A 60 9.80 13.85 8.61
CA GLU A 60 9.06 13.80 9.89
C GLU A 60 7.54 13.95 9.72
N ASP A 61 7.07 14.61 8.65
CA ASP A 61 5.64 14.76 8.38
C ASP A 61 5.00 13.51 7.74
N THR A 62 5.77 12.66 7.05
CA THR A 62 5.27 11.40 6.45
C THR A 62 5.06 10.27 7.47
N SER A 63 5.61 10.38 8.68
CA SER A 63 5.47 9.36 9.73
C SER A 63 4.26 9.57 10.65
N LYS A 64 3.41 10.58 10.39
CA LYS A 64 2.19 10.79 11.21
C LYS A 64 1.10 9.82 10.77
N PRO A 65 0.58 8.96 11.67
CA PRO A 65 -0.53 8.08 11.32
C PRO A 65 -1.75 8.92 10.94
N ALA A 66 -2.45 8.51 9.88
CA ALA A 66 -3.67 9.18 9.45
C ALA A 66 -4.65 9.30 10.63
N PRO A 67 -5.36 10.44 10.77
CA PRO A 67 -6.33 10.61 11.85
C PRO A 67 -7.34 9.46 11.80
N LYS A 68 -7.58 8.83 12.95
CA LYS A 68 -8.56 7.74 13.06
C LYS A 68 -9.94 8.31 12.74
N LYS A 69 -10.59 7.77 11.70
CA LYS A 69 -11.96 8.14 11.31
C LYS A 69 -12.93 8.00 12.47
N ASN A 70 -13.94 8.86 12.50
CA ASN A 70 -14.99 8.83 13.52
C ASN A 70 -15.81 7.53 13.40
N HIS A 71 -16.39 7.04 14.51
CA HIS A 71 -17.17 5.80 14.50
C HIS A 71 -18.37 5.90 13.55
N LEU A 72 -19.04 7.05 13.50
CA LEU A 72 -20.17 7.31 12.61
C LEU A 72 -19.76 7.20 11.12
N GLU A 73 -18.61 7.77 10.76
CA GLU A 73 -18.06 7.70 9.41
C GLU A 73 -17.77 6.26 9.00
N LYS A 74 -17.21 5.45 9.92
CA LYS A 74 -16.96 4.03 9.67
C LYS A 74 -18.25 3.24 9.42
N LEU A 75 -19.32 3.53 10.18
CA LEU A 75 -20.62 2.88 9.95
C LEU A 75 -21.19 3.24 8.58
N TYR A 76 -21.08 4.51 8.18
CA TYR A 76 -21.51 4.96 6.87
C TYR A 76 -20.72 4.28 5.74
N GLU A 77 -19.39 4.27 5.82
CA GLU A 77 -18.50 3.58 4.87
C GLU A 77 -18.84 2.09 4.75
N MET A 78 -19.06 1.39 5.87
CA MET A 78 -19.46 -0.02 5.84
C MET A 78 -20.82 -0.24 5.17
N SER A 79 -21.76 0.69 5.36
CA SER A 79 -23.09 0.59 4.74
C SER A 79 -23.03 0.79 3.23
N GLU A 80 -22.26 1.78 2.77
CA GLU A 80 -22.01 2.06 1.36
C GLU A 80 -21.25 0.93 0.67
N GLU A 81 -20.22 0.37 1.30
CA GLU A 81 -19.53 -0.81 0.77
C GLU A 81 -20.48 -2.02 0.64
N LYS A 82 -21.32 -2.28 1.65
CA LYS A 82 -22.31 -3.37 1.58
C LYS A 82 -23.29 -3.15 0.44
N ARG A 83 -23.71 -1.92 0.19
CA ARG A 83 -24.60 -1.57 -0.93
C ARG A 83 -23.92 -1.82 -2.27
N LYS A 84 -22.70 -1.31 -2.46
CA LYS A 84 -21.93 -1.50 -3.70
C LYS A 84 -21.68 -2.97 -4.00
N ARG A 85 -21.28 -3.78 -3.00
CA ARG A 85 -21.08 -5.22 -3.17
C ARG A 85 -22.36 -5.94 -3.59
N LYS A 86 -23.53 -5.54 -3.06
CA LYS A 86 -24.82 -6.10 -3.48
C LYS A 86 -25.14 -5.74 -4.93
N GLU A 87 -24.95 -4.47 -5.31
CA GLU A 87 -25.19 -3.99 -6.67
C GLU A 87 -24.26 -4.70 -7.68
N GLU A 88 -22.98 -4.84 -7.36
CA GLU A 88 -22.00 -5.58 -8.18
C GLU A 88 -22.40 -7.06 -8.35
N MET A 89 -22.83 -7.73 -7.27
CA MET A 89 -23.30 -9.11 -7.32
C MET A 89 -24.54 -9.26 -8.23
N ILE A 90 -25.50 -8.34 -8.11
CA ILE A 90 -26.71 -8.35 -8.96
C ILE A 90 -26.32 -8.17 -10.42
N HIS A 91 -25.46 -7.19 -10.70
CA HIS A 91 -25.01 -6.90 -12.06
C HIS A 91 -24.21 -8.05 -12.67
N GLN A 92 -23.32 -8.69 -11.90
CA GLN A 92 -22.61 -9.89 -12.36
C GLN A 92 -23.59 -11.05 -12.64
N LYS A 93 -24.61 -11.23 -11.81
CA LYS A 93 -25.64 -12.26 -12.02
C LYS A 93 -26.45 -11.99 -13.28
N GLN A 94 -26.81 -10.74 -13.56
CA GLN A 94 -27.50 -10.33 -14.78
C GLN A 94 -26.63 -10.60 -16.01
N LYS A 95 -25.37 -10.16 -16.01
CA LYS A 95 -24.43 -10.42 -17.11
C LYS A 95 -24.28 -11.91 -17.42
N LYS A 96 -24.15 -12.76 -16.39
CA LYS A 96 -24.07 -14.21 -16.57
C LYS A 96 -25.35 -14.81 -17.16
N LYS A 97 -26.52 -14.31 -16.75
CA LYS A 97 -27.81 -14.73 -17.32
C LYS A 97 -27.93 -14.33 -18.77
N GLU A 98 -27.63 -13.09 -19.11
CA GLU A 98 -27.67 -12.59 -20.49
C GLU A 98 -26.71 -13.35 -21.40
N GLU A 99 -25.48 -13.62 -20.94
CA GLU A 99 -24.51 -14.40 -21.70
C GLU A 99 -25.00 -15.84 -21.93
N HIS A 100 -25.62 -16.44 -20.91
CA HIS A 100 -26.20 -17.77 -21.01
C HIS A 100 -27.39 -17.82 -21.98
N GLU A 101 -28.28 -16.82 -21.93
CA GLU A 101 -29.41 -16.69 -22.86
C GLU A 101 -28.95 -16.49 -24.30
N ARG A 102 -27.93 -15.65 -24.53
CA ARG A 102 -27.29 -15.51 -25.85
C ARG A 102 -26.75 -16.85 -26.36
N LYS A 103 -26.01 -17.59 -25.52
CA LYS A 103 -25.49 -18.93 -25.88
C LYS A 103 -26.60 -19.92 -26.20
N ILE A 104 -27.73 -19.88 -25.49
CA ILE A 104 -28.89 -20.73 -25.80
C ILE A 104 -29.48 -20.34 -27.14
N HIS A 105 -29.70 -19.04 -27.37
CA HIS A 105 -30.26 -18.52 -28.61
C HIS A 105 -29.42 -18.95 -29.81
N ASP A 106 -28.11 -18.74 -29.75
CA ASP A 106 -27.16 -19.15 -30.80
C ASP A 106 -27.23 -20.66 -31.07
N ARG A 107 -27.36 -21.49 -30.03
CA ARG A 107 -27.52 -22.95 -30.17
C ARG A 107 -28.84 -23.31 -30.86
N ILE A 108 -29.93 -22.62 -30.54
CA ILE A 108 -31.23 -22.84 -31.16
C ILE A 108 -31.19 -22.45 -32.64
N GLU A 109 -30.61 -21.30 -32.96
CA GLU A 109 -30.49 -20.81 -34.34
C GLU A 109 -29.62 -21.72 -35.19
N THR A 110 -28.44 -22.08 -34.70
CA THR A 110 -27.55 -23.03 -35.39
C THR A 110 -28.23 -24.37 -35.60
N ARG A 111 -28.92 -24.91 -34.58
CA ARG A 111 -29.71 -26.14 -34.72
C ARG A 111 -30.80 -26.00 -35.77
N LYS A 112 -31.52 -24.87 -35.80
CA LYS A 112 -32.57 -24.58 -36.79
C LYS A 112 -32.01 -24.46 -38.21
N GLN A 113 -30.81 -23.93 -38.37
CA GLN A 113 -30.14 -23.85 -39.68
C GLN A 113 -29.67 -25.23 -40.16
N LEU A 114 -29.05 -26.01 -39.27
CA LEU A 114 -28.51 -27.34 -39.57
C LEU A 114 -29.60 -28.40 -39.77
N SER A 115 -30.77 -28.22 -39.16
CA SER A 115 -31.93 -29.12 -39.33
C SER A 115 -32.63 -28.96 -40.68
N LYS A 116 -32.35 -27.89 -41.43
CA LYS A 116 -32.91 -27.69 -42.77
C LYS A 116 -32.49 -28.82 -43.69
N ARG A 117 -33.48 -29.39 -44.38
CA ARG A 117 -33.31 -30.46 -45.36
C ARG A 117 -33.81 -30.02 -46.74
N THR A 118 -33.26 -30.64 -47.78
CA THR A 118 -33.74 -30.47 -49.15
C THR A 118 -35.09 -31.18 -49.34
N LYS A 119 -35.73 -31.00 -50.51
CA LYS A 119 -36.99 -31.68 -50.85
C LYS A 119 -36.90 -33.22 -50.72
N HIS A 120 -35.73 -33.79 -50.98
CA HIS A 120 -35.45 -35.22 -50.87
C HIS A 120 -34.95 -35.65 -49.48
N GLY A 121 -35.02 -34.77 -48.48
CA GLY A 121 -34.66 -35.08 -47.09
C GLY A 121 -33.15 -35.04 -46.78
N GLN A 122 -32.30 -34.73 -47.76
CA GLN A 122 -30.84 -34.59 -47.54
C GLN A 122 -30.53 -33.32 -46.74
N PRO A 123 -29.48 -33.30 -45.91
CA PRO A 123 -29.05 -32.08 -45.23
C PRO A 123 -28.62 -31.01 -46.23
N VAL A 124 -28.95 -29.74 -45.95
CA VAL A 124 -28.49 -28.62 -46.77
C VAL A 124 -26.99 -28.40 -46.51
N MET A 125 -26.14 -28.91 -47.41
CA MET A 125 -24.68 -28.92 -47.25
C MET A 125 -24.08 -27.53 -47.05
N LYS A 126 -24.65 -26.48 -47.67
CA LYS A 126 -24.20 -25.09 -47.48
C LYS A 126 -24.17 -24.67 -46.00
N ASN A 127 -25.21 -25.04 -45.23
CA ASN A 127 -25.30 -24.68 -43.81
C ASN A 127 -24.28 -25.47 -42.98
N HIS A 128 -24.08 -26.75 -43.33
CA HIS A 128 -23.15 -27.64 -42.62
C HIS A 128 -21.69 -27.24 -42.86
N VAL A 129 -21.33 -26.96 -44.12
CA VAL A 129 -19.99 -26.49 -44.50
C VAL A 129 -19.69 -25.14 -43.84
N SER A 130 -20.62 -24.19 -43.86
CA SER A 130 -20.46 -22.90 -43.17
C SER A 130 -20.17 -23.07 -41.67
N HIS A 131 -20.91 -23.96 -41.00
CA HIS A 131 -20.72 -24.27 -39.58
C HIS A 131 -19.38 -24.98 -39.30
N LEU A 132 -18.93 -25.85 -40.19
CA LEU A 132 -17.61 -26.48 -40.10
C LEU A 132 -16.50 -25.45 -40.25
N LEU A 133 -16.57 -24.59 -41.27
CA LEU A 133 -15.59 -23.54 -41.50
C LEU A 133 -15.54 -22.54 -40.34
N SER A 134 -16.69 -22.19 -39.74
CA SER A 134 -16.72 -21.29 -38.59
C SER A 134 -16.06 -21.92 -37.36
N LYS A 135 -16.21 -23.22 -37.14
CA LYS A 135 -15.50 -23.96 -36.08
C LYS A 135 -13.99 -23.99 -36.31
N VAL A 136 -13.55 -24.35 -37.52
CA VAL A 136 -12.12 -24.37 -37.87
C VAL A 136 -11.50 -22.98 -37.70
N LYS A 137 -12.18 -21.92 -38.17
CA LYS A 137 -11.70 -20.54 -38.00
C LYS A 137 -11.60 -20.15 -36.53
N LYS A 138 -12.51 -20.62 -35.68
CA LYS A 138 -12.47 -20.34 -34.23
C LYS A 138 -11.29 -21.04 -33.55
N GLU A 139 -11.00 -22.27 -33.93
CA GLU A 139 -9.84 -23.03 -33.41
C GLU A 139 -8.52 -22.44 -33.89
N MET A 140 -8.43 -21.99 -35.14
CA MET A 140 -7.22 -21.37 -35.69
C MET A 140 -6.97 -19.93 -35.22
N GLY A 141 -8.00 -19.26 -34.68
CA GLY A 141 -7.94 -17.87 -34.23
C GLY A 141 -7.90 -17.71 -32.70
N SER A 142 -7.91 -18.80 -31.94
CA SER A 142 -7.60 -18.83 -30.49
C SER A 142 -6.16 -19.31 -30.29
#